data_AF-J0QTS6-F1
#
_entry.id   AF-J0QTS6-F1
#
_cell.length_a   1.000
_cell.length_b   1.000
_cell.length_c   1.000
_cell.angle_alpha   90.00
_cell.angle_beta   90.00
_cell.angle_gamma   90.00
#
_symmetry.space_group_name_H-M   'P 1'
#
loop_
_entity.id
_entity.type
_entity.pdbx_description
1 polymer ?
#
loop_
_entity_poly.entity_id
_entity_poly.type
_entity_poly.pdbx_seq_one_letter_code
_entity_poly.pdbx_strand_id
1 'polypeptide(L)'
;MLNKVTLITGASQGIGRAIALRLAKDGFYIALLDMNPDKISDVSKRNNIFLQSEKNLGCFDVIINNAGIMQVNALSDVVPEEVDCIFKINVEGTLWEI
;
A
#
# COMPACT_ATOMS: atom_id res chain seq x y z
N MET A 1 -9.35 -24.91 -3.00
CA MET A 1 -9.64 -23.73 -2.15
C MET A 1 -9.51 -22.50 -3.02
N LEU A 2 -10.40 -21.52 -2.88
CA LEU A 2 -10.19 -20.21 -3.51
C LEU A 2 -8.97 -19.54 -2.87
N ASN A 3 -8.06 -19.01 -3.68
CA ASN A 3 -6.93 -18.24 -3.18
C ASN A 3 -7.44 -16.92 -2.61
N LYS A 4 -6.86 -16.50 -1.48
CA LYS A 4 -7.23 -15.24 -0.82
C LYS A 4 -6.73 -14.04 -1.60
N VAL A 5 -7.51 -12.96 -1.58
CA VAL A 5 -7.21 -11.69 -2.24
C VAL A 5 -6.87 -10.64 -1.18
N THR A 6 -5.81 -9.88 -1.37
CA THR A 6 -5.40 -8.80 -0.44
C THR A 6 -5.12 -7.50 -1.18
N LEU A 7 -5.36 -6.37 -0.50
CA LEU A 7 -5.00 -5.03 -0.94
C LEU A 7 -3.89 -4.49 -0.05
N ILE A 8 -2.86 -3.89 -0.64
CA ILE A 8 -1.72 -3.31 0.10
C ILE A 8 -1.43 -1.91 -0.40
N THR A 9 -1.43 -0.92 0.50
CA THR A 9 -0.99 0.46 0.22
C THR A 9 0.49 0.67 0.57
N GLY A 10 1.15 1.62 -0.11
CA GLY A 10 2.60 1.84 0.06
C GLY A 10 3.42 0.63 -0.38
N ALA A 11 2.94 -0.10 -1.39
CA ALA A 11 3.45 -1.43 -1.73
C ALA A 11 4.67 -1.40 -2.67
N SER A 12 5.08 -0.23 -3.18
CA SER A 12 6.21 -0.12 -4.11
C SER A 12 7.57 -0.32 -3.43
N GLN A 13 7.65 -0.15 -2.10
CA GLN A 13 8.91 -0.19 -1.37
C GLN A 13 8.75 -0.61 0.10
N GLY A 14 9.89 -0.73 0.80
CA GLY A 14 9.94 -0.93 2.25
C GLY A 14 9.11 -2.12 2.74
N ILE A 15 8.36 -1.87 3.81
CA ILE A 15 7.54 -2.89 4.50
C ILE A 15 6.41 -3.38 3.59
N GLY A 16 5.69 -2.49 2.91
CA GLY A 16 4.61 -2.86 1.98
C GLY A 16 5.07 -3.81 0.88
N ARG A 17 6.22 -3.52 0.25
CA ARG A 17 6.84 -4.43 -0.73
C ARG A 17 7.22 -5.78 -0.12
N ALA A 18 7.81 -5.78 1.07
CA ALA A 18 8.21 -7.02 1.75
C ALA A 18 6.99 -7.90 2.06
N ILE A 19 5.90 -7.31 2.53
CA ILE A 19 4.62 -8.00 2.81
C ILE A 19 4.05 -8.57 1.50
N ALA A 20 3.97 -7.77 0.43
CA ALA A 20 3.49 -8.21 -0.87
C ALA A 20 4.28 -9.44 -1.37
N LEU A 21 5.61 -9.37 -1.33
CA LEU A 21 6.47 -10.47 -1.77
C LEU A 21 6.36 -11.72 -0.88
N ARG A 22 6.03 -11.58 0.40
CA ARG A 22 5.82 -12.71 1.33
C ARG A 22 4.49 -13.39 1.07
N LEU A 23 3.40 -12.62 0.98
CA LEU A 23 2.04 -13.14 0.76
C LEU A 23 1.91 -13.78 -0.64
N ALA A 24 2.60 -13.25 -1.65
CA ALA A 24 2.59 -13.85 -2.98
C ALA A 24 3.23 -15.24 -2.98
N LYS A 25 4.27 -15.45 -2.17
CA LYS A 25 4.87 -16.79 -1.97
C LYS A 25 3.89 -17.76 -1.30
N ASP A 26 2.94 -17.26 -0.52
CA ASP A 26 1.89 -18.07 0.11
C ASP A 26 0.65 -18.24 -0.78
N GLY A 27 0.70 -17.76 -2.03
CA GLY A 27 -0.34 -17.97 -3.03
C GLY A 27 -1.48 -16.95 -3.00
N PHE A 28 -1.34 -15.85 -2.26
CA PHE A 28 -2.34 -14.77 -2.27
C PHE A 28 -2.34 -14.03 -3.61
N TYR A 29 -3.54 -13.62 -4.05
CA TYR A 29 -3.72 -12.60 -5.08
C TYR A 29 -3.59 -11.22 -4.42
N ILE A 30 -2.73 -10.35 -4.95
CA ILE A 30 -2.37 -9.09 -4.29
C ILE A 30 -2.65 -7.93 -5.24
N ALA A 31 -3.46 -6.98 -4.81
CA ALA A 31 -3.54 -5.65 -5.39
C ALA A 31 -2.52 -4.73 -4.72
N LEU A 32 -1.69 -4.08 -5.54
CA LEU A 32 -0.72 -3.09 -5.10
C LEU A 32 -1.24 -1.68 -5.35
N LEU A 33 -1.16 -0.86 -4.31
CA LEU A 33 -1.42 0.58 -4.30
C LEU A 33 -0.17 1.32 -3.85
N ASP A 34 0.18 2.36 -4.60
CA ASP A 34 1.24 3.29 -4.24
C ASP A 34 1.07 4.57 -5.05
N MET A 35 1.59 5.69 -4.53
CA MET A 35 1.59 6.96 -5.24
C MET A 35 2.64 7.00 -6.36
N ASN A 36 3.62 6.09 -6.34
CA ASN A 36 4.64 5.99 -7.37
C ASN A 36 4.35 4.79 -8.31
N PRO A 37 3.61 5.00 -9.43
CA PRO A 37 3.24 3.92 -10.34
C PRO A 37 4.47 3.27 -11.00
N ASP A 38 5.53 4.05 -11.24
CA ASP A 38 6.74 3.55 -11.90
C ASP A 38 7.44 2.47 -11.05
N LYS A 39 7.43 2.64 -9.72
CA LYS A 39 8.09 1.69 -8.80
C LYS A 39 7.32 0.39 -8.59
N ILE A 40 6.00 0.36 -8.81
CA ILE A 40 5.22 -0.88 -8.65
C ILE A 40 5.60 -1.93 -9.71
N SER A 41 6.04 -1.51 -10.89
CA SER A 41 6.37 -2.38 -12.02
C SER A 41 7.39 -3.48 -11.70
N ASP A 42 8.28 -3.27 -10.71
CA ASP A 42 9.20 -4.31 -10.25
C ASP A 42 8.51 -5.38 -9.40
N VAL A 43 7.60 -4.96 -8.53
CA VAL A 43 6.90 -5.85 -7.59
C VAL A 43 5.88 -6.73 -8.32
N SER A 44 5.24 -6.20 -9.36
CA SER A 44 4.22 -6.90 -10.14
C SER A 44 4.74 -8.03 -11.05
N LYS A 45 6.05 -8.19 -11.22
CA LYS A 45 6.64 -9.27 -12.06
C LYS A 45 6.42 -10.68 -11.52
N ARG A 46 5.76 -10.86 -10.38
CA ARG A 46 5.45 -12.17 -9.81
C ARG A 46 4.03 -12.61 -10.11
N ASN A 47 3.88 -13.93 -10.22
CA ASN A 47 2.58 -14.56 -10.27
C ASN A 47 1.75 -14.14 -9.03
N ASN A 48 0.50 -13.77 -9.28
CA ASN A 48 -0.49 -13.36 -8.29
C ASN A 48 -0.31 -11.95 -7.69
N ILE A 49 0.57 -11.11 -8.23
CA ILE A 49 0.67 -9.69 -7.86
C ILE A 49 0.18 -8.83 -9.02
N PHE A 50 -0.72 -7.88 -8.76
CA PHE A 50 -1.37 -7.04 -9.77
C PHE A 50 -1.39 -5.59 -9.32
N LEU A 51 -1.37 -4.67 -10.28
CA LEU A 51 -1.76 -3.28 -10.08
C LEU A 51 -3.29 -3.23 -9.97
N GLN A 52 -3.83 -2.43 -9.03
CA GLN A 52 -5.28 -2.38 -8.76
C GLN A 52 -6.13 -1.93 -9.98
N SER A 53 -5.52 -1.47 -11.07
CA SER A 53 -6.19 -1.16 -12.35
C SER A 53 -6.31 -2.34 -13.32
N GLU A 54 -5.58 -3.45 -13.13
CA GLU A 54 -5.50 -4.52 -14.13
C GLU A 54 -6.55 -5.63 -13.98
N LYS A 55 -7.18 -5.79 -12.80
CA LYS A 55 -8.24 -6.79 -12.57
C LYS A 55 -9.27 -6.32 -11.53
N ASN A 56 -10.55 -6.56 -11.83
CA ASN A 56 -11.62 -6.60 -10.83
C ASN A 56 -11.39 -7.84 -9.94
N LEU A 57 -10.53 -7.72 -8.94
CA LEU A 57 -10.18 -8.81 -8.03
C LEU A 57 -11.33 -9.22 -7.08
N GLY A 58 -12.50 -8.61 -7.23
CA GLY A 58 -13.67 -8.88 -6.39
C GLY A 58 -13.49 -8.28 -5.00
N CYS A 59 -13.97 -8.98 -3.97
CA CYS A 59 -13.80 -8.57 -2.59
C CYS A 59 -12.39 -8.90 -2.07
N PHE A 60 -11.83 -8.04 -1.22
CA PHE A 60 -10.58 -8.31 -0.51
C PHE A 60 -10.85 -9.07 0.79
N ASP A 61 -10.08 -10.13 1.05
CA ASP A 61 -10.11 -10.87 2.31
C ASP A 61 -9.30 -10.17 3.41
N VAL A 62 -8.25 -9.45 3.00
CA VAL A 62 -7.30 -8.76 3.90
C VAL A 62 -6.90 -7.43 3.28
N ILE A 63 -6.93 -6.38 4.08
CA ILE A 63 -6.48 -5.04 3.66
C ILE A 63 -5.33 -4.61 4.56
N ILE A 64 -4.27 -4.09 3.94
CA ILE A 64 -3.04 -3.68 4.60
C ILE A 64 -2.80 -2.20 4.30
N ASN A 65 -3.25 -1.36 5.24
CA ASN A 65 -3.05 0.08 5.22
C ASN A 65 -1.64 0.42 5.71
N ASN A 66 -0.66 0.21 4.81
CA ASN A 66 0.75 0.38 5.12
C ASN A 66 1.33 1.71 4.58
N ALA A 67 0.64 2.39 3.66
CA ALA A 67 1.06 3.73 3.21
C ALA A 67 1.21 4.66 4.42
N GLY A 68 2.34 5.33 4.49
CA GLY A 68 2.61 6.28 5.55
C GLY A 68 3.76 7.22 5.18
N ILE A 69 3.63 8.45 5.62
CA ILE A 69 4.69 9.47 5.53
C ILE A 69 5.05 9.96 6.92
N MET A 70 6.27 10.46 7.05
CA MET A 70 6.73 11.10 8.26
C MET A 70 7.54 12.33 7.89
N GLN A 71 7.49 13.32 8.78
CA GLN A 71 8.35 14.47 8.72
C GLN A 71 9.32 14.42 9.91
N VAL A 72 10.56 14.85 9.67
CA VAL A 72 11.60 14.90 10.71
C VAL A 72 12.17 16.31 10.79
N ASN A 73 11.41 17.19 11.44
CA ASN A 73 11.81 18.57 11.71
C ASN A 73 11.75 18.84 13.22
N ALA A 74 12.41 19.91 13.67
CA ALA A 74 12.18 20.43 15.01
C ALA A 74 10.73 20.90 15.14
N LEU A 75 10.13 20.78 16.33
CA LEU A 75 8.73 21.14 16.53
C LEU A 75 8.43 22.61 16.18
N SER A 76 9.41 23.50 16.36
CA SER A 76 9.31 24.92 15.99
C SER A 76 9.21 25.15 14.48
N ASP A 77 9.66 24.19 13.67
CA ASP A 77 9.82 24.31 12.22
C ASP A 77 8.74 23.50 11.48
N VAL A 78 7.76 22.97 12.21
CA VAL A 78 6.64 22.21 11.64
C VAL A 78 5.61 23.16 11.07
N VAL A 79 5.22 22.93 9.82
CA VAL A 79 4.22 23.73 9.12
C VAL A 79 2.87 23.00 9.16
N PRO A 80 1.73 23.67 9.43
CA PRO A 80 0.42 23.01 9.56
C PRO A 80 0.05 22.11 8.37
N GLU A 81 0.35 22.53 7.14
CA GLU A 81 0.04 21.76 5.93
C GLU A 81 0.77 20.41 5.87
N GLU A 82 1.95 20.30 6.50
CA GLU A 82 2.69 19.05 6.58
C GLU A 82 2.04 18.08 7.58
N VAL A 83 1.55 18.61 8.71
CA VAL A 83 0.77 17.84 9.69
C VAL A 83 -0.53 17.35 9.06
N ASP A 84 -1.25 18.21 8.36
CA ASP A 84 -2.48 17.84 7.66
C ASP A 84 -2.23 16.73 6.65
N CYS A 85 -1.13 16.80 5.90
CA CYS A 85 -0.74 15.75 4.95
C CYS A 85 -0.45 14.42 5.66
N ILE A 86 0.29 14.44 6.79
CA ILE A 86 0.57 13.23 7.58
C ILE A 86 -0.72 12.62 8.12
N PHE A 87 -1.64 13.43 8.67
CA PHE A 87 -2.91 12.94 9.19
C PHE A 87 -3.78 12.36 8.09
N LYS A 88 -3.85 13.03 6.94
CA LYS A 88 -4.61 12.57 5.79
C LYS A 88 -4.11 11.20 5.31
N ILE A 89 -2.80 11.00 5.19
CA ILE A 89 -2.25 9.73 4.70
C ILE A 89 -2.27 8.64 5.79
N ASN A 90 -1.78 8.93 6.99
CA ASN A 90 -1.53 7.91 8.01
C ASN A 90 -2.80 7.57 8.80
N VAL A 91 -3.69 8.53 9.02
CA VAL A 91 -4.90 8.37 9.85
C VAL A 91 -6.13 8.22 8.96
N GLU A 92 -6.43 9.23 8.14
CA GLU A 92 -7.63 9.20 7.30
C GLU A 92 -7.56 8.08 6.26
N GLY A 93 -6.41 7.88 5.61
CA GLY A 93 -6.22 6.78 4.67
C GLY A 93 -6.38 5.39 5.29
N THR A 94 -6.07 5.25 6.59
CA THR A 94 -6.32 4.00 7.33
C THR A 94 -7.81 3.79 7.62
N LEU A 95 -8.56 4.86 7.86
CA LEU A 95 -9.98 4.80 8.21
C LEU A 95 -10.88 4.64 6.98
N TRP A 96 -10.51 5.27 5.86
CA TRP A 96 -11.39 5.44 4.70
C TRP A 96 -10.89 4.76 3.43
N GLU A 97 -9.69 4.19 3.42
CA GLU A 97 -9.06 3.55 2.25
C GLU A 97 -8.93 4.49 1.03
N ILE A 98 -8.69 5.78 1.28
CA ILE A 98 -8.45 6.85 0.28
C ILE A 98 -7.23 7.70 0.65
#